data_AF-A0A5B2V9Q5-F1
#
_entry.id   AF-A0A5B2V9Q5-F1
#
_cell.length_a   1.000
_cell.length_b   1.000
_cell.length_c   1.000
_cell.angle_alpha   90.00
_cell.angle_beta   90.00
_cell.angle_gamma   90.00
#
_symmetry.space_group_name_H-M   'P 1'
#
loop_
_entity.id
_entity.type
_entity.pdbx_description
1 polymer ?
#
loop_
_entity_poly.entity_id
_entity_poly.type
_entity_poly.pdbx_seq_one_letter_code
_entity_poly.pdbx_strand_id
1 'polypeptide(L)' 'MRERFPFDPPRFTDGEIESVARHLVRRRIERAGWYPRLAEPDRKRLIRRDVDQHWTVLIPEAMRCLDELPF' A
#
# COMPACT_ATOMS: atom_id res chain seq x y z
N MET A 1 -31.15 14.34 20.04
CA MET A 1 -30.82 12.90 19.97
C MET A 1 -29.56 12.77 19.12
N ARG A 2 -28.44 12.30 19.68
CA ARG A 2 -27.25 11.96 18.88
C ARG A 2 -27.43 10.51 18.43
N GLU A 3 -27.63 10.30 17.13
CA GLU A 3 -27.64 8.97 16.53
C GLU A 3 -26.31 8.29 16.82
N ARG A 4 -26.37 7.20 17.60
CA ARG A 4 -25.23 6.32 17.86
C ARG A 4 -25.13 5.39 16.66
N PHE A 5 -24.31 5.77 15.68
CA PHE A 5 -23.98 4.90 14.57
C PHE A 5 -23.32 3.62 15.14
N PRO A 6 -23.84 2.42 14.84
CA PRO A 6 -23.39 1.16 15.44
C PRO A 6 -22.06 0.64 14.85
N PHE A 7 -21.45 1.39 13.94
CA PHE A 7 -20.16 1.06 13.36
C PHE A 7 -19.12 1.97 14.00
N ASP A 8 -18.27 1.40 14.84
CA ASP A 8 -16.99 2.03 15.11
C ASP A 8 -16.36 2.40 13.76
N PRO A 9 -15.88 3.64 13.59
CA PRO A 9 -15.21 4.02 12.36
C PRO A 9 -14.04 3.04 12.13
N PRO A 10 -13.75 2.69 10.88
CA PRO A 10 -12.63 1.81 10.59
C PRO A 10 -11.37 2.38 11.25
N ARG A 11 -10.61 1.52 11.93
CA ARG A 11 -9.42 1.91 12.71
C ARG A 11 -8.40 2.69 11.87
N PHE A 12 -8.41 2.47 10.56
CA PHE A 12 -7.59 3.14 9.57
C PHE A 12 -8.46 3.63 8.43
N THR A 13 -8.09 4.78 7.89
CA THR A 13 -8.71 5.32 6.68
C THR A 13 -8.27 4.54 5.45
N ASP A 14 -9.09 4.56 4.40
CA ASP A 14 -8.73 3.98 3.09
C ASP A 14 -7.41 4.54 2.56
N GLY A 15 -7.13 5.82 2.82
CA GLY A 15 -5.88 6.48 2.43
C GLY A 15 -4.64 5.95 3.16
N GLU A 16 -4.75 5.61 4.45
CA GLU A 16 -3.66 4.98 5.21
C GLU A 16 -3.39 3.57 4.68
N ILE A 17 -4.44 2.79 4.44
CA ILE A 17 -4.35 1.44 3.89
C ILE A 17 -3.71 1.48 2.49
N GLU A 18 -4.18 2.38 1.62
CA GLU A 18 -3.64 2.57 0.26
C GLU A 18 -2.16 2.96 0.28
N SER A 19 -1.78 3.89 1.16
CA SER A 19 -0.40 4.35 1.31
C SER A 19 0.54 3.20 1.70
N VAL A 20 0.16 2.43 2.73
CA VAL A 20 0.95 1.28 3.19
C VAL A 20 0.99 0.18 2.14
N ALA A 21 -0.13 -0.12 1.48
CA ALA A 21 -0.19 -1.14 0.44
C ALA A 21 0.70 -0.79 -0.76
N ARG A 22 0.67 0.47 -1.22
CA ARG A 22 1.59 0.96 -2.28
C ARG A 22 3.05 0.86 -1.86
N HIS A 23 3.36 1.23 -0.62
CA HIS A 23 4.71 1.09 -0.08
C HIS A 23 5.18 -0.37 -0.09
N LEU A 24 4.33 -1.30 0.33
CA LEU A 24 4.63 -2.73 0.34
C LEU A 24 4.89 -3.29 -1.07
N VAL A 25 4.06 -2.93 -2.06
CA VAL A 25 4.28 -3.36 -3.46
C VAL A 25 5.61 -2.84 -3.97
N ARG A 26 5.86 -1.55 -3.80
CA ARG A 26 7.10 -0.92 -4.24
C ARG A 26 8.32 -1.61 -3.65
N ARG A 27 8.31 -1.83 -2.33
CA ARG A 27 9.41 -2.50 -1.62
C ARG A 27 9.63 -3.92 -2.12
N ARG A 28 8.57 -4.66 -2.46
CA ARG A 28 8.68 -6.02 -3.04
C ARG A 28 9.31 -5.98 -4.43
N ILE A 29 8.85 -5.10 -5.30
CA ILE A 29 9.38 -4.93 -6.67
C ILE A 29 10.88 -4.55 -6.63
N GLU A 30 11.23 -3.59 -5.79
CA GLU A 30 12.63 -3.14 -5.62
C GLU A 30 13.52 -4.26 -5.05
N ARG A 31 13.05 -5.00 -4.02
CA ARG A 31 13.80 -6.13 -3.44
C ARG A 31 13.96 -7.31 -4.40
N ALA A 32 12.95 -7.58 -5.23
CA ALA A 32 12.99 -8.64 -6.23
C ALA A 32 13.86 -8.27 -7.44
N GLY A 33 14.34 -7.02 -7.54
CA GLY A 33 15.18 -6.57 -8.64
C GLY A 33 14.46 -6.55 -9.99
N TRP A 34 13.16 -6.23 -10.00
CA TRP A 34 12.41 -6.13 -11.25
C TRP A 34 13.01 -5.07 -12.19
N TYR A 35 12.87 -5.31 -13.50
CA TYR A 35 13.41 -4.45 -14.55
C TYR A 35 14.93 -4.18 -14.46
N PRO A 36 15.78 -5.21 -14.28
CA PRO A 36 17.21 -5.00 -14.03
C PRO A 36 17.96 -4.43 -15.24
N ARG A 37 17.41 -4.56 -16.45
CA ARG A 37 18.03 -4.11 -17.72
C ARG A 37 17.55 -2.74 -18.20
N LEU A 38 16.63 -2.10 -17.49
CA LEU A 38 16.10 -0.80 -17.89
C LEU A 38 16.91 0.34 -17.27
N ALA A 39 17.02 1.44 -18.01
CA ALA A 39 17.53 2.69 -17.48
C ALA A 39 16.68 3.16 -16.30
N GLU A 40 17.30 3.87 -15.35
CA GLU A 40 16.64 4.28 -14.11
C GLU A 40 15.31 5.04 -14.32
N PRO A 41 15.17 5.97 -15.28
CA PRO A 41 13.91 6.68 -15.52
C PRO A 41 12.78 5.75 -15.97
N ASP A 42 13.06 4.85 -16.92
CA ASP A 42 12.08 3.88 -17.43
C ASP A 42 11.71 2.86 -16.36
N ARG A 43 12.70 2.41 -15.58
CA ARG A 43 12.48 1.54 -14.42
C ARG A 43 11.56 2.21 -13.41
N LYS A 44 11.84 3.44 -13.00
CA LYS A 44 10.99 4.19 -12.06
C LYS A 44 9.55 4.36 -12.57
N ARG A 45 9.39 4.62 -13.88
CA ARG A 45 8.08 4.74 -14.51
C ARG A 45 7.29 3.43 -14.45
N LEU A 46 7.92 2.30 -14.76
CA LEU A 46 7.26 0.99 -14.69
C LEU A 46 6.93 0.60 -13.25
N ILE A 47 7.88 0.73 -12.31
CA ILE A 47 7.64 0.47 -10.89
C ILE A 47 6.42 1.26 -10.39
N ARG A 48 6.31 2.55 -10.74
CA ARG A 48 5.14 3.36 -10.37
C ARG A 48 3.85 2.79 -10.94
N ARG A 49 3.85 2.43 -12.23
CA ARG A 49 2.68 1.82 -12.89
C ARG A 49 2.25 0.52 -12.22
N ASP A 50 3.18 -0.37 -11.91
CA ASP A 50 2.86 -1.66 -11.28
C ASP A 50 2.38 -1.47 -9.84
N VAL A 51 2.94 -0.52 -9.10
CA VAL A 51 2.44 -0.13 -7.78
C VAL A 51 0.99 0.34 -7.89
N ASP A 52 0.69 1.24 -8.84
CA ASP A 52 -0.66 1.77 -9.04
C ASP A 52 -1.66 0.67 -9.46
N GLN A 53 -1.22 -0.35 -10.20
CA GLN A 53 -2.07 -1.45 -10.67
C GLN A 53 -2.27 -2.57 -9.64
N HIS A 54 -1.32 -2.79 -8.74
CA HIS A 54 -1.28 -4.00 -7.91
C HIS A 54 -1.32 -3.76 -6.40
N TRP A 55 -1.36 -2.51 -5.93
CA TRP A 55 -1.40 -2.22 -4.50
C TRP A 55 -2.57 -2.88 -3.77
N THR A 56 -3.74 -3.00 -4.41
CA THR A 56 -4.94 -3.58 -3.78
C THR A 56 -4.75 -5.03 -3.32
N VAL A 57 -3.83 -5.77 -3.96
CA VAL A 57 -3.48 -7.15 -3.59
C VAL A 57 -2.87 -7.21 -2.18
N LEU A 58 -2.24 -6.13 -1.71
CA LEU A 58 -1.57 -6.08 -0.42
C LEU A 58 -2.40 -5.37 0.67
N ILE A 59 -3.69 -5.08 0.42
CA ILE A 59 -4.59 -4.49 1.44
C ILE A 59 -4.58 -5.29 2.75
N PRO A 60 -4.73 -6.64 2.75
CA PRO A 60 -4.72 -7.39 4.00
C PRO A 60 -3.41 -7.25 4.78
N GLU A 61 -2.27 -7.20 4.09
CA GLU A 61 -0.97 -7.05 4.73
C GLU A 61 -0.73 -5.62 5.20
N ALA A 62 -1.25 -4.63 4.47
CA ALA A 62 -1.22 -3.23 4.87
C ALA A 62 -2.00 -3.02 6.17
N MET A 63 -3.18 -3.61 6.29
CA MET A 63 -3.97 -3.57 7.53
C MET A 63 -3.20 -4.19 8.72
N ARG A 64 -2.58 -5.36 8.54
CA ARG A 64 -1.75 -5.94 9.60
C ARG A 64 -0.57 -5.06 9.98
N CYS A 65 0.13 -4.49 9.01
CA CYS A 65 1.24 -3.57 9.30
C CYS A 65 0.76 -2.36 10.10
N LEU A 66 -0.40 -1.80 9.74
CA LEU A 66 -1.00 -0.69 10.46
C LEU A 66 -1.42 -1.07 11.89
N ASP A 67 -1.91 -2.29 12.11
CA ASP A 67 -2.24 -2.80 13.45
C ASP A 67 -1.01 -3.03 14.35
N GLU A 68 0.15 -3.34 13.76
CA GLU A 68 1.42 -3.63 14.46
C GLU A 68 2.26 -2.37 14.74
N LEU A 69 1.92 -1.21 14.17
CA LEU A 69 2.64 0.04 14.45
C LEU A 69 2.30 0.54 15.86
N PRO A 70 3.31 0.76 16.73
CA PRO A 70 3.08 1.44 17.99
C PRO A 70 2.75 2.91 17.69
N PHE A 71 1.52 3.32 18.03
CA PHE A 71 1.11 4.72 18.01
C PHE A 71 1.73 5.49 19.19
#